data_AF-A0A9Q0XMD3-F1
#
_entry.id   AF-A0A9Q0XMD3-F1
#
_cell.length_a   1.000
_cell.length_b   1.000
_cell.length_c   1.000
_cell.angle_alpha   90.00
_cell.angle_beta   90.00
_cell.angle_gamma   90.00
#
_symmetry.space_group_name_H-M   'P 1'
#
loop_
_entity.id
_entity.type
_entity.pdbx_description
1 polymer ?
#
loop_
_entity_poly.entity_id
_entity_poly.type
_entity_poly.pdbx_seq_one_letter_code
_entity_poly.pdbx_strand_id
1 'polypeptide(L)'
;MENHSLSISNTPETPCLPLKVKIFAPNIEQMHVVDHLKGCPSEEKRNVLVESARLARGNIQDLAELNVGEFDAVIFPGGFGVAKNLCSWAVEGKNCTVNALVKSTLEAFHSAKKPIGLCCISPVLAAKVFPGCEVTVGQRKNIDGRLQFFCSETSIATGPVVKWNLD
;
A
#
# COMPACT_ATOMS: atom_id res chain seq x y z
N MET A 1 -5.88 -53.59 5.81
CA MET A 1 -5.37 -52.34 5.19
C MET A 1 -6.51 -51.82 4.33
N GLU A 2 -7.35 -50.97 4.91
CA GLU A 2 -8.47 -50.35 4.18
C GLU A 2 -8.00 -49.02 3.61
N ASN A 3 -8.05 -48.92 2.28
CA ASN A 3 -7.78 -47.69 1.55
C ASN A 3 -9.03 -46.81 1.63
N HIS A 4 -8.99 -45.76 2.45
CA HIS A 4 -9.97 -44.68 2.39
C HIS A 4 -9.63 -43.75 1.22
N SER A 5 -10.28 -43.96 0.07
CA SER A 5 -10.35 -42.94 -0.99
C SER A 5 -11.32 -41.84 -0.57
N LEU A 6 -10.79 -40.66 -0.25
CA LEU A 6 -11.58 -39.45 -0.04
C LEU A 6 -12.11 -38.95 -1.39
N SER A 7 -13.41 -39.15 -1.62
CA SER A 7 -14.13 -38.48 -2.71
C SER A 7 -14.41 -37.03 -2.30
N ILE A 8 -13.77 -36.08 -2.97
CA ILE A 8 -14.12 -34.66 -2.84
C ILE A 8 -15.45 -34.44 -3.56
N SER A 9 -16.50 -34.13 -2.79
CA SER A 9 -17.82 -33.79 -3.32
C SER A 9 -17.79 -32.40 -3.97
N ASN A 10 -18.14 -32.33 -5.25
CA ASN A 10 -18.33 -31.07 -5.98
C ASN A 10 -19.49 -30.27 -5.38
N THR A 11 -19.18 -29.28 -4.55
CA THR A 11 -20.04 -28.10 -4.39
C THR A 11 -19.85 -27.17 -5.59
N PRO A 12 -20.84 -26.37 -5.99
CA PRO A 12 -20.67 -25.40 -7.08
C PRO A 12 -19.71 -24.31 -6.60
N GLU A 13 -18.41 -24.50 -6.84
CA GLU A 13 -17.42 -23.45 -6.67
C GLU A 13 -17.71 -22.38 -7.71
N THR A 14 -18.01 -21.17 -7.24
CA THR A 14 -17.92 -19.98 -8.10
C THR A 14 -16.50 -19.98 -8.67
N PRO A 15 -16.31 -20.09 -9.99
CA PRO A 15 -14.97 -20.17 -10.55
C PRO A 15 -14.23 -18.88 -10.22
N CYS A 16 -13.17 -18.98 -9.41
CA CYS A 16 -12.25 -17.90 -9.14
C CYS A 16 -11.57 -17.52 -10.48
N LEU A 17 -12.10 -16.51 -11.18
CA LEU A 17 -11.46 -15.99 -12.37
C LEU A 17 -10.03 -15.53 -12.01
N PRO A 18 -9.01 -15.85 -12.82
CA PRO A 18 -7.65 -15.45 -12.53
C PRO A 18 -7.55 -13.92 -12.53
N LEU A 19 -7.23 -13.34 -11.37
CA LEU A 19 -7.00 -11.90 -11.22
C LEU A 19 -5.77 -11.50 -12.02
N LYS A 20 -5.92 -10.53 -12.93
CA LYS A 20 -4.80 -9.93 -13.65
C LYS A 20 -4.32 -8.68 -12.90
N VAL A 21 -3.02 -8.57 -12.69
CA VAL A 21 -2.38 -7.45 -12.00
C VAL A 21 -1.36 -6.79 -12.91
N LYS A 22 -1.37 -5.47 -12.94
CA LYS A 22 -0.27 -4.65 -13.46
C LYS A 22 0.37 -3.90 -12.28
N ILE A 23 1.69 -3.76 -12.32
CA ILE A 23 2.46 -3.13 -11.24
C ILE A 23 2.95 -1.77 -11.75
N PHE A 24 2.90 -0.77 -10.87
CA PHE A 24 3.32 0.60 -11.17
C PHE A 24 4.22 1.14 -10.07
N ALA A 25 5.13 2.03 -10.43
CA ALA A 25 5.92 2.80 -9.48
C ALA A 25 6.31 4.16 -10.08
N PRO A 26 6.40 5.24 -9.28
CA PRO A 26 6.85 6.53 -9.80
C PRO A 26 8.33 6.45 -10.18
N ASN A 27 8.67 7.00 -11.35
CA ASN A 27 10.06 7.09 -11.81
C ASN A 27 10.80 8.27 -11.15
N ILE A 28 11.17 8.08 -9.87
CA ILE A 28 11.84 9.09 -9.03
C ILE A 28 13.04 8.48 -8.28
N GLU A 29 13.97 9.31 -7.82
CA GLU A 29 15.00 8.88 -6.86
C GLU A 29 14.36 8.48 -5.52
N GLN A 30 14.88 7.45 -4.86
CA GLN A 30 14.52 7.13 -3.48
C GLN A 30 15.05 8.23 -2.54
N MET A 31 14.27 8.58 -1.51
CA MET A 31 14.72 9.53 -0.48
C MET A 31 15.97 9.03 0.26
N HIS A 32 16.01 7.73 0.58
CA HIS A 32 17.16 7.08 1.21
C HIS A 32 17.30 5.66 0.69
N VAL A 33 18.52 5.27 0.32
CA VAL A 33 18.90 3.86 0.21
C VAL A 33 19.33 3.40 1.59
N VAL A 34 18.80 2.26 2.05
CA VAL A 34 19.07 1.75 3.41
C VAL A 34 19.86 0.46 3.29
N ASP A 35 21.01 0.41 3.95
CA ASP A 35 21.68 -0.85 4.25
C ASP A 35 20.88 -1.56 5.33
N HIS A 36 20.07 -2.54 4.93
CA HIS A 36 19.20 -3.26 5.85
C HIS A 36 19.96 -4.22 6.78
N LEU A 37 21.25 -4.53 6.53
CA LEU A 37 22.08 -5.28 7.47
C LEU A 37 22.51 -4.39 8.64
N LYS A 38 22.82 -3.11 8.36
CA LYS A 38 23.23 -2.12 9.38
C LYS A 38 22.05 -1.33 9.96
N GLY A 39 20.91 -1.32 9.28
CA GLY A 39 19.73 -0.55 9.66
C GLY A 39 19.87 0.96 9.46
N CYS A 40 20.86 1.42 8.69
CA CYS A 40 21.15 2.84 8.49
C CYS A 40 21.14 3.24 7.00
N PRO A 41 20.93 4.53 6.67
CA PRO A 41 21.10 5.01 5.31
C PRO A 41 22.51 4.75 4.77
N SER A 42 22.62 4.57 3.45
CA SER A 42 23.87 4.60 2.70
C SER A 42 23.90 5.81 1.77
N GLU A 43 25.10 6.16 1.28
CA GLU A 43 25.30 7.27 0.31
C GLU A 43 24.93 6.90 -1.13
N GLU A 44 24.40 5.69 -1.35
CA GLU A 44 23.97 5.25 -2.67
C GLU A 44 22.70 5.98 -3.12
N LYS A 45 22.55 6.11 -4.43
CA LYS A 45 21.30 6.56 -5.05
C LYS A 45 20.69 5.42 -5.85
N ARG A 46 19.37 5.25 -5.71
CA ARG A 46 18.59 4.27 -6.47
C ARG A 46 17.27 4.87 -6.89
N ASN A 47 16.72 4.38 -8.00
CA ASN A 47 15.44 4.82 -8.53
C ASN A 47 14.30 3.90 -8.07
N VAL A 48 13.16 4.49 -7.69
CA VAL A 48 11.99 3.75 -7.15
C VAL A 48 11.43 2.78 -8.18
N LEU A 49 11.23 3.19 -9.44
CA LEU A 49 10.71 2.31 -10.50
C LEU A 49 11.68 1.16 -10.80
N VAL A 50 12.97 1.47 -10.97
CA VAL A 50 14.01 0.46 -11.26
C VAL A 50 14.12 -0.57 -10.14
N GLU A 51 14.15 -0.16 -8.87
CA GLU A 51 14.23 -1.11 -7.77
C GLU A 51 12.92 -1.89 -7.57
N SER A 52 11.76 -1.26 -7.82
CA SER A 52 10.46 -1.93 -7.77
C SER A 52 10.31 -3.00 -8.86
N ALA A 53 10.99 -2.83 -10.01
CA ALA A 53 11.05 -3.84 -11.06
C ALA A 53 11.59 -5.19 -10.57
N ARG A 54 12.42 -5.20 -9.50
CA ARG A 54 12.92 -6.43 -8.87
C ARG A 54 11.77 -7.26 -8.29
N LEU A 55 10.79 -6.62 -7.64
CA LEU A 55 9.60 -7.29 -7.10
C LEU A 55 8.66 -7.74 -8.22
N ALA A 56 8.55 -6.92 -9.26
CA ALA A 56 7.69 -7.18 -10.41
C ALA A 56 8.27 -8.17 -11.43
N ARG A 57 9.50 -8.67 -11.21
CA ARG A 57 10.27 -9.47 -12.19
C ARG A 57 10.34 -8.81 -13.58
N GLY A 58 10.50 -7.48 -13.59
CA GLY A 58 10.54 -6.66 -14.79
C GLY A 58 9.17 -6.24 -15.36
N ASN A 59 8.06 -6.83 -14.92
CA ASN A 59 6.72 -6.49 -15.40
C ASN A 59 6.10 -5.32 -14.62
N ILE A 60 6.65 -4.12 -14.81
CA ILE A 60 6.25 -2.89 -14.14
C ILE A 60 6.24 -1.72 -15.13
N GLN A 61 5.36 -0.74 -14.90
CA GLN A 61 5.27 0.48 -15.70
C GLN A 61 5.48 1.72 -14.82
N ASP A 62 5.81 2.85 -15.45
CA ASP A 62 5.81 4.14 -14.74
C ASP A 62 4.38 4.46 -14.27
N LEU A 63 4.24 4.91 -13.03
CA LEU A 63 2.95 5.35 -12.48
C LEU A 63 2.31 6.47 -13.32
N ALA A 64 3.12 7.29 -14.01
CA ALA A 64 2.63 8.31 -14.92
C ALA A 64 1.82 7.75 -16.12
N GLU A 65 2.02 6.48 -16.47
CA GLU A 65 1.30 5.81 -17.57
C GLU A 65 -0.01 5.14 -17.12
N LEU A 66 -0.32 5.18 -15.82
CA LEU A 66 -1.50 4.51 -15.29
C LEU A 66 -2.78 5.14 -15.85
N ASN A 67 -3.58 4.32 -16.54
CA ASN A 67 -4.92 4.66 -16.96
C ASN A 67 -5.96 3.99 -16.06
N VAL A 68 -6.62 4.77 -15.20
CA VAL A 68 -7.64 4.27 -14.25
C VAL A 68 -8.79 3.54 -14.94
N GLY A 69 -9.09 3.86 -16.20
CA GLY A 69 -10.14 3.19 -16.98
C GLY A 69 -9.90 1.69 -17.19
N GLU A 70 -8.64 1.23 -17.14
CA GLU A 70 -8.24 -0.15 -17.43
C GLU A 70 -8.30 -1.10 -16.22
N PHE A 71 -8.58 -0.61 -15.02
CA PHE A 71 -8.50 -1.39 -13.77
C PHE A 71 -9.79 -1.34 -12.98
N ASP A 72 -10.10 -2.41 -12.27
CA ASP A 72 -11.28 -2.45 -11.39
C ASP A 72 -10.98 -1.89 -9.98
N ALA A 73 -9.72 -1.94 -9.55
CA ALA A 73 -9.27 -1.51 -8.23
C ALA A 73 -7.78 -1.15 -8.23
N VAL A 74 -7.30 -0.50 -7.16
CA VAL A 74 -5.88 -0.24 -6.91
C VAL A 74 -5.48 -0.73 -5.52
N ILE A 75 -4.27 -1.25 -5.38
CA ILE A 75 -3.70 -1.68 -4.09
C ILE A 75 -2.35 -0.99 -3.91
N PHE A 76 -2.14 -0.35 -2.76
CA PHE A 76 -0.84 0.14 -2.31
C PHE A 76 -0.31 -0.77 -1.20
N PRO A 77 0.67 -1.66 -1.51
CA PRO A 77 1.40 -2.40 -0.51
C PRO A 77 2.08 -1.47 0.50
N GLY A 78 2.45 -2.02 1.65
CA GLY A 78 3.15 -1.28 2.70
C GLY A 78 4.65 -1.09 2.46
N GLY A 79 5.37 -0.88 3.56
CA GLY A 79 6.81 -0.68 3.58
C GLY A 79 7.19 0.79 3.75
N PHE A 80 8.34 1.05 4.37
CA PHE A 80 8.73 2.41 4.76
C PHE A 80 9.03 3.33 3.57
N GLY A 81 9.24 2.76 2.37
CA GLY A 81 9.32 3.51 1.12
C GLY A 81 8.04 4.29 0.81
N VAL A 82 6.87 3.88 1.33
CA VAL A 82 5.64 4.64 1.18
C VAL A 82 5.73 5.97 1.93
N ALA A 83 6.14 5.92 3.20
CA ALA A 83 6.30 7.10 4.06
C ALA A 83 7.46 8.02 3.67
N LYS A 84 8.33 7.59 2.75
CA LYS A 84 9.53 8.31 2.30
C LYS A 84 9.47 8.80 0.85
N ASN A 85 8.91 7.98 -0.04
CA ASN A 85 8.95 8.20 -1.49
C ASN A 85 7.57 8.53 -2.06
N LEU A 86 6.51 7.92 -1.53
CA LEU A 86 5.13 8.19 -1.98
C LEU A 86 4.48 9.34 -1.19
N CYS A 87 4.99 9.63 0.00
CA CYS A 87 4.72 10.82 0.78
C CYS A 87 5.93 11.18 1.65
N SER A 88 5.89 12.31 2.33
CA SER A 88 6.93 12.78 3.25
C SER A 88 6.66 12.43 4.73
N TRP A 89 5.78 11.48 5.02
CA TRP A 89 5.37 11.13 6.40
C TRP A 89 6.54 10.83 7.34
N ALA A 90 7.59 10.16 6.85
CA ALA A 90 8.75 9.78 7.64
C ALA A 90 9.53 10.98 8.19
N VAL A 91 9.42 12.16 7.56
CA VAL A 91 10.14 13.39 7.95
C VAL A 91 9.20 14.49 8.45
N GLU A 92 7.99 14.58 7.92
CA GLU A 92 7.03 15.66 8.22
C GLU A 92 5.84 15.22 9.09
N GLY A 93 5.68 13.91 9.34
CA GLY A 93 4.56 13.37 10.12
C GLY A 93 3.21 13.85 9.61
N LYS A 94 2.37 14.41 10.50
CA LYS A 94 1.02 14.92 10.15
C LYS A 94 1.03 15.99 9.06
N ASN A 95 2.11 16.75 8.96
CA ASN A 95 2.25 17.82 7.98
C ASN A 95 2.68 17.32 6.61
N CYS A 96 2.84 16.00 6.43
CA CYS A 96 3.35 15.44 5.19
C CYS A 96 2.56 15.86 3.95
N THR A 97 3.24 15.83 2.82
CA THR A 97 2.67 15.92 1.48
C THR A 97 2.70 14.55 0.84
N VAL A 98 1.74 14.28 -0.05
CA VAL A 98 1.69 13.06 -0.87
C VAL A 98 2.24 13.42 -2.25
N ASN A 99 3.04 12.53 -2.83
CA ASN A 99 3.55 12.67 -4.19
C ASN A 99 2.39 12.94 -5.17
N ALA A 100 2.57 13.86 -6.10
CA ALA A 100 1.49 14.31 -6.99
C ALA A 100 0.88 13.17 -7.82
N LEU A 101 1.69 12.27 -8.38
CA LEU A 101 1.17 11.14 -9.15
C LEU A 101 0.37 10.16 -8.27
N VAL A 102 0.85 9.92 -7.05
CA VAL A 102 0.15 9.05 -6.08
C VAL A 102 -1.17 9.67 -5.65
N LYS A 103 -1.17 10.97 -5.35
CA LYS A 103 -2.38 11.72 -5.01
C LYS A 103 -3.40 11.67 -6.15
N SER A 104 -3.00 12.02 -7.38
CA SER A 104 -3.87 11.98 -8.55
C SER A 104 -4.40 10.58 -8.82
N THR A 105 -3.59 9.53 -8.62
CA THR A 105 -4.02 8.13 -8.74
C THR A 105 -5.13 7.82 -7.75
N LEU A 106 -4.92 8.13 -6.46
CA LEU A 106 -5.92 7.90 -5.42
C LEU A 106 -7.23 8.64 -5.73
N GLU A 107 -7.15 9.94 -6.03
CA GLU A 107 -8.31 10.78 -6.35
C GLU A 107 -9.07 10.25 -7.58
N ALA A 108 -8.37 9.76 -8.60
CA ALA A 108 -8.99 9.22 -9.81
C ALA A 108 -9.69 7.87 -9.57
N PHE A 109 -9.09 6.94 -8.82
CA PHE A 109 -9.76 5.68 -8.42
C PHE A 109 -10.99 5.96 -7.54
N HIS A 110 -10.86 6.87 -6.57
CA HIS A 110 -11.98 7.28 -5.72
C HIS A 110 -13.12 7.92 -6.52
N SER A 111 -12.80 8.86 -7.42
CA SER A 111 -13.79 9.54 -8.28
C SER A 111 -14.51 8.56 -9.21
N ALA A 112 -13.81 7.53 -9.68
CA ALA A 112 -14.38 6.44 -10.47
C ALA A 112 -15.16 5.41 -9.64
N LYS A 113 -15.29 5.61 -8.32
CA LYS A 113 -15.91 4.68 -7.36
C LYS A 113 -15.27 3.28 -7.37
N LYS A 114 -13.96 3.22 -7.61
CA LYS A 114 -13.20 1.97 -7.67
C LYS A 114 -12.50 1.70 -6.32
N PRO A 115 -12.50 0.45 -5.81
CA PRO A 115 -11.87 0.14 -4.53
C PRO A 115 -10.38 0.48 -4.45
N ILE A 116 -9.96 0.97 -3.27
CA ILE A 116 -8.56 1.31 -2.94
C ILE A 116 -8.10 0.48 -1.73
N GLY A 117 -7.26 -0.52 -1.97
CA GLY A 117 -6.63 -1.33 -0.92
C GLY A 117 -5.35 -0.68 -0.40
N LEU A 118 -5.20 -0.57 0.93
CA LEU A 118 -4.03 0.05 1.57
C LEU A 118 -3.52 -0.88 2.67
N CYS A 119 -2.21 -1.18 2.70
CA CYS A 119 -1.62 -2.11 3.65
C CYS A 119 -0.52 -1.47 4.50
N CYS A 120 -0.44 -1.85 5.78
CA CYS A 120 0.57 -1.41 6.73
C CYS A 120 0.57 0.13 6.88
N ILE A 121 1.59 0.83 6.37
CA ILE A 121 1.70 2.29 6.50
C ILE A 121 1.01 3.07 5.39
N SER A 122 0.67 2.42 4.27
CA SER A 122 0.00 3.07 3.13
C SER A 122 -1.32 3.78 3.43
N PRO A 123 -2.11 3.43 4.47
CA PRO A 123 -3.30 4.18 4.83
C PRO A 123 -3.07 5.66 5.17
N VAL A 124 -1.83 6.08 5.51
CA VAL A 124 -1.53 7.53 5.69
C VAL A 124 -1.69 8.32 4.40
N LEU A 125 -1.56 7.69 3.24
CA LEU A 125 -1.80 8.33 1.95
C LEU A 125 -3.27 8.74 1.83
N ALA A 126 -4.19 7.81 2.07
CA ALA A 126 -5.63 8.10 2.01
C ALA A 126 -6.07 9.07 3.11
N ALA A 127 -5.57 8.93 4.34
CA ALA A 127 -5.87 9.87 5.42
C ALA A 127 -5.49 11.31 5.08
N LYS A 128 -4.42 11.51 4.30
CA LYS A 128 -4.00 12.83 3.85
C LYS A 128 -4.79 13.33 2.65
N VAL A 129 -5.16 12.44 1.71
CA VAL A 129 -5.84 12.80 0.46
C VAL A 129 -7.35 12.97 0.63
N PHE A 130 -7.98 12.18 1.51
CA PHE A 130 -9.43 12.15 1.73
C PHE A 130 -9.78 12.47 3.19
N PRO A 131 -9.91 13.76 3.55
CA PRO A 131 -10.31 14.15 4.89
C PRO A 131 -11.62 13.47 5.32
N GLY A 132 -11.61 12.80 6.47
CA GLY A 132 -12.76 12.08 7.00
C GLY A 132 -12.86 10.61 6.60
N CYS A 133 -11.94 10.08 5.79
CA CYS A 133 -11.91 8.64 5.51
C CYS A 133 -11.52 7.84 6.77
N GLU A 134 -12.17 6.69 6.97
CA GLU A 134 -11.79 5.75 8.02
C GLU A 134 -10.67 4.82 7.52
N VAL A 135 -9.58 4.75 8.29
CA VAL A 135 -8.44 3.89 7.99
C VAL A 135 -7.86 3.29 9.27
N THR A 136 -7.18 2.15 9.16
CA THR A 136 -6.42 1.52 10.25
C THR A 136 -5.00 1.21 9.80
N VAL A 137 -4.04 1.40 10.71
CA VAL A 137 -2.65 0.89 10.58
C VAL A 137 -2.39 -0.26 11.57
N GLY A 138 -3.47 -0.84 12.10
CA GLY A 138 -3.44 -1.82 13.19
C GLY A 138 -3.35 -1.19 14.58
N GLN A 139 -3.11 -2.03 15.58
CA GLN A 139 -2.87 -1.63 16.97
C GLN A 139 -1.50 -2.15 17.42
N ARG A 140 -0.67 -1.31 18.04
CA ARG A 140 0.45 -1.77 18.86
C ARG A 140 0.18 -1.37 20.31
N LYS A 141 0.20 -2.36 21.21
CA LYS A 141 0.28 -2.07 22.65
C LYS A 141 1.66 -1.47 22.91
N ASN A 142 1.72 -0.34 23.62
CA ASN A 142 2.97 0.18 24.17
C ASN A 142 3.52 -0.86 25.15
N ILE A 143 4.49 -1.65 24.69
CA ILE A 143 5.39 -2.39 25.56
C ILE A 143 6.61 -1.49 25.68
N ASP A 144 7.05 -1.23 26.91
CA ASP A 144 8.34 -0.62 27.32
C ASP A 144 8.75 0.78 26.81
N GLY A 145 7.87 1.54 26.16
CA GLY A 145 8.14 2.96 25.83
C GLY A 145 9.18 3.17 24.73
N ARG A 146 9.62 2.11 24.04
CA ARG A 146 10.55 2.19 22.90
C ARG A 146 9.89 1.82 21.59
N LEU A 147 8.85 2.54 21.19
CA LEU A 147 8.37 2.53 19.81
C LEU A 147 7.89 3.92 19.40
N GLN A 148 8.85 4.81 19.16
CA GLN A 148 8.62 6.15 18.66
C GLN A 148 8.52 6.14 17.13
N PHE A 149 7.45 5.56 16.54
CA PHE A 149 7.15 5.85 15.12
C PHE A 149 5.67 5.86 14.73
N PHE A 150 4.70 5.53 15.59
CA PHE A 150 3.29 5.58 15.17
C PHE A 150 2.31 6.09 16.24
N CYS A 151 1.54 7.09 15.80
CA CYS A 151 0.28 7.61 16.34
C CYS A 151 0.34 8.43 17.64
N SER A 152 0.42 9.75 17.47
CA SER A 152 -0.42 10.65 18.29
C SER A 152 -1.31 11.44 17.34
N GLU A 153 -2.59 11.09 17.26
CA GLU A 153 -3.71 11.96 16.84
C GLU A 153 -3.71 12.55 15.43
N THR A 154 -3.85 11.71 14.42
CA THR A 154 -4.73 12.02 13.28
C THR A 154 -5.77 10.92 13.27
N SER A 155 -7.02 11.17 12.85
CA SER A 155 -8.16 10.23 12.89
C SER A 155 -7.95 8.93 12.09
N ILE A 156 -6.95 8.14 12.50
CA ILE A 156 -6.61 6.80 12.08
C ILE A 156 -7.14 5.96 13.22
N ALA A 157 -8.23 5.24 12.97
CA ALA A 157 -8.85 4.40 13.99
C ALA A 157 -7.81 3.36 14.45
N THR A 158 -7.41 3.44 15.71
CA THR A 158 -6.60 2.40 16.36
C THR A 158 -7.55 1.34 16.92
N GLY A 159 -8.08 0.48 16.04
CA GLY A 159 -9.06 -0.56 16.39
C GLY A 159 -9.48 -1.42 15.19
N PRO A 160 -10.20 -2.54 15.41
CA PRO A 160 -10.79 -3.31 14.33
C PRO A 160 -12.20 -2.77 14.00
N VAL A 161 -12.34 -1.96 12.94
CA VAL A 161 -13.63 -1.53 12.35
C VAL A 161 -13.39 -1.19 10.85
N VAL A 162 -14.32 -1.25 9.88
CA VAL A 162 -15.32 -2.23 9.39
C VAL A 162 -15.84 -1.74 8.01
N LYS A 163 -16.22 -2.69 7.14
CA LYS A 163 -17.09 -2.67 5.94
C LYS A 163 -16.90 -1.64 4.81
N TRP A 164 -16.55 -2.23 3.67
CA TRP A 164 -16.92 -1.78 2.33
C TRP A 164 -18.43 -1.91 2.13
N ASN A 165 -19.18 -0.81 2.19
CA ASN A 165 -20.47 -0.72 1.52
C ASN A 165 -20.26 0.05 0.22
N LEU A 166 -20.33 -0.68 -0.90
CA LEU A 166 -20.58 -0.09 -2.20
C LEU A 166 -22.10 0.05 -2.31
N ASP A 167 -22.59 1.28 -2.13
CA ASP A 167 -23.93 1.67 -2.58
C ASP A 167 -23.87 2.18 -4.03
#